data_AF-A0A1I0TV59-F1
#
_entry.id   AF-A0A1I0TV59-F1
#
_cell.length_a   1.000
_cell.length_b   1.000
_cell.length_c   1.000
_cell.angle_alpha   90.00
_cell.angle_beta   90.00
_cell.angle_gamma   90.00
#
_symmetry.space_group_name_H-M   'P 1'
#
loop_
_entity.id
_entity.type
_entity.pdbx_description
1 polymer ?
#
loop_
_entity_poly.entity_id
_entity_poly.type
_entity_poly.pdbx_seq_one_letter_code
_entity_poly.pdbx_strand_id
1 'polypeptide(L)'
;MSDMNLQLGVQFQLLKTKLVAVYEKAGNDSSFLLMPTNLEEVGSATLGEMMQDLTTAFSDSVDTEKIKSDLQALSADKPESQFKVDNLKFSLKTAYIYVKGNVKEYAFAIDVDFGDAVPDLGFVTIEKLAFKIWNTKKNVVLKQLNLDTIENLVSKLNAPEKQLVKGE
;
A
#
# COMPACT_ATOMS: atom_id res chain seq x y z
N MET A 1 36.64 5.44 25.22
CA MET A 1 36.31 4.84 23.90
C MET A 1 35.45 5.83 23.17
N SER A 2 35.73 6.12 21.91
CA SER A 2 34.89 7.04 21.12
C SER A 2 33.67 6.28 20.63
N ASP A 3 32.47 6.79 20.91
CA ASP A 3 31.24 6.20 20.38
C ASP A 3 31.17 6.42 18.86
N MET A 4 31.04 5.32 18.12
CA MET A 4 30.93 5.35 16.66
C MET A 4 29.49 5.66 16.26
N ASN A 5 29.34 6.68 15.39
CA ASN A 5 28.07 6.99 14.73
C ASN A 5 28.16 6.55 13.27
N LEU A 6 27.17 5.79 12.78
CA LEU A 6 27.09 5.25 11.43
C LEU A 6 25.66 5.37 10.91
N GLN A 7 25.50 5.83 9.68
CA GLN A 7 24.21 5.80 8.99
C GLN A 7 24.40 5.19 7.60
N LEU A 8 23.57 4.22 7.26
CA LEU A 8 23.54 3.54 5.97
C LEU A 8 22.13 3.70 5.40
N GLY A 9 22.04 4.23 4.19
CA GLY A 9 20.77 4.41 3.49
C GLY A 9 20.80 3.72 2.13
N VAL A 10 19.73 3.01 1.80
CA VAL A 10 19.50 2.46 0.47
C VAL A 10 18.16 2.97 -0.07
N GLN A 11 18.15 3.33 -1.35
CA GLN A 11 16.92 3.66 -2.06
C GLN A 11 16.63 2.58 -3.08
N PHE A 12 15.37 2.17 -3.15
CA PHE A 12 14.91 1.13 -4.07
C PHE A 12 13.46 1.40 -4.45
N GLN A 13 12.94 0.61 -5.38
CA GLN A 13 11.58 0.74 -5.86
C GLN A 13 10.82 -0.56 -5.62
N LEU A 14 9.58 -0.45 -5.15
CA LEU A 14 8.65 -1.57 -4.96
C LEU A 14 7.26 -1.11 -5.45
N LEU A 15 6.65 -1.85 -6.37
CA LEU A 15 5.36 -1.51 -7.00
C LEU A 15 5.34 -0.09 -7.55
N LYS A 16 6.41 0.26 -8.29
CA LYS A 16 6.64 1.60 -8.85
C LYS A 16 6.63 2.73 -7.81
N THR A 17 6.78 2.40 -6.53
CA THR A 17 6.86 3.34 -5.42
C THR A 17 8.28 3.36 -4.90
N LYS A 18 8.91 4.54 -4.88
CA LYS A 18 10.27 4.71 -4.39
C LYS A 18 10.28 4.69 -2.86
N LEU A 19 11.10 3.82 -2.30
CA LEU A 19 11.27 3.61 -0.87
C LEU A 19 12.72 3.91 -0.47
N VAL A 20 12.90 4.39 0.76
CA VAL A 20 14.20 4.49 1.40
C VAL A 20 14.19 3.62 2.66
N ALA A 21 15.22 2.80 2.79
CA ALA A 21 15.55 2.12 4.03
C ALA A 21 16.82 2.72 4.62
N VAL A 22 16.76 3.12 5.89
CA VAL A 22 17.88 3.72 6.63
C VAL A 22 18.12 2.91 7.88
N TYR A 23 19.37 2.49 8.08
CA TYR A 23 19.88 2.00 9.34
C TYR A 23 20.80 3.04 9.96
N GLU A 24 20.60 3.34 11.23
CA GLU A 24 21.41 4.27 12.00
C GLU A 24 21.92 3.59 13.27
N LYS A 25 23.20 3.74 13.56
CA LYS A 25 23.82 3.40 14.85
C LYS A 25 24.40 4.68 15.43
N ALA A 26 23.93 5.05 16.62
CA ALA A 26 24.43 6.20 17.36
C ALA A 26 24.88 5.71 18.75
N GLY A 27 26.20 5.56 18.93
CA GLY A 27 26.75 4.87 20.11
C GLY A 27 26.21 3.45 20.27
N ASN A 28 25.55 3.17 21.40
CA ASN A 28 24.97 1.86 21.68
C ASN A 28 23.58 1.65 21.07
N ASP A 29 22.91 2.70 20.62
CA ASP A 29 21.57 2.60 20.07
C ASP A 29 21.61 2.33 18.57
N SER A 30 20.67 1.52 18.10
CA SER A 30 20.41 1.32 16.67
C SER A 30 18.95 1.64 16.34
N SER A 31 18.75 2.16 15.13
CA SER A 31 17.45 2.51 14.58
C SER A 31 17.35 2.02 13.14
N PHE A 32 16.15 1.60 12.74
CA PHE A 32 15.82 1.26 11.38
C PHE A 32 14.57 2.02 10.95
N LEU A 33 14.56 2.53 9.73
CA LEU A 33 13.44 3.21 9.12
C LEU A 33 13.27 2.73 7.68
N LEU A 34 12.05 2.34 7.31
CA LEU A 34 11.60 2.18 5.93
C LEU A 34 10.46 3.18 5.72
N MET A 35 10.51 3.95 4.65
CA MET A 35 9.40 4.83 4.24
C MET A 35 9.43 5.16 2.75
N PRO A 36 8.30 5.61 2.16
CA PRO A 36 8.31 6.18 0.82
C PRO A 36 9.15 7.45 0.75
N THR A 37 9.89 7.63 -0.35
CA THR A 37 10.69 8.85 -0.57
C THR A 37 9.82 10.03 -1.01
N ASN A 38 8.72 9.74 -1.70
CA ASN A 38 7.72 10.71 -2.11
C ASN A 38 6.35 10.22 -1.60
N LEU A 39 5.62 11.12 -0.97
CA LEU A 39 4.36 10.80 -0.31
C LEU A 39 3.14 10.91 -1.22
N GLU A 40 3.29 11.57 -2.38
CA GLU A 40 2.20 11.80 -3.34
C GLU A 40 2.31 10.91 -4.57
N GLU A 41 3.50 10.35 -4.81
CA GLU A 41 3.81 9.58 -6.01
C GLU A 41 3.59 8.10 -5.75
N VAL A 42 2.35 7.67 -5.99
CA VAL A 42 1.97 6.26 -5.87
C VAL A 42 1.94 5.65 -7.26
N GLY A 43 2.86 4.73 -7.51
CA GLY A 43 2.89 3.95 -8.73
C GLY A 43 1.80 2.87 -8.77
N SER A 44 1.40 2.47 -9.98
CA SER A 44 0.49 1.35 -10.20
C SER A 44 1.17 0.27 -11.03
N ALA A 45 1.18 -0.95 -10.49
CA ALA A 45 1.79 -2.14 -11.08
C ALA A 45 0.71 -3.17 -11.43
N THR A 46 0.91 -3.92 -12.52
CA THR A 46 0.08 -5.10 -12.83
C THR A 46 0.38 -6.25 -11.85
N LEU A 47 -0.43 -7.31 -11.86
CA LEU A 47 -0.12 -8.52 -11.07
C LEU A 47 1.27 -9.07 -11.41
N GLY A 48 1.61 -9.14 -12.71
CA GLY A 48 2.91 -9.65 -13.15
C GLY A 48 4.08 -8.80 -12.64
N GLU A 49 3.95 -7.47 -12.74
CA GLU A 49 4.94 -6.54 -12.19
C GLU A 49 5.04 -6.66 -10.66
N MET A 50 3.92 -6.84 -9.95
CA MET A 50 3.92 -7.05 -8.50
C MET A 50 4.65 -8.33 -8.10
N MET A 51 4.37 -9.44 -8.77
CA MET A 51 5.05 -10.71 -8.50
C MET A 51 6.55 -10.60 -8.77
N GLN A 52 6.94 -9.95 -9.89
CA GLN A 52 8.34 -9.73 -10.22
C GLN A 52 9.06 -8.88 -9.17
N ASP A 53 8.44 -7.78 -8.75
CA ASP A 53 8.99 -6.90 -7.72
C ASP A 53 9.14 -7.62 -6.38
N LEU A 54 8.15 -8.43 -5.97
CA LEU A 54 8.22 -9.23 -4.73
C LEU A 54 9.31 -10.29 -4.79
N THR A 55 9.43 -11.04 -5.89
CA THR A 55 10.50 -12.02 -6.08
C THR A 55 11.88 -11.33 -6.10
N THR A 56 11.98 -10.14 -6.68
CA THR A 56 13.24 -9.39 -6.71
C THR A 56 13.62 -8.88 -5.32
N ALA A 57 12.66 -8.36 -4.56
CA ALA A 57 12.90 -7.78 -3.24
C ALA A 57 13.08 -8.82 -2.13
N PHE A 58 12.38 -9.95 -2.21
CA PHE A 58 12.27 -10.93 -1.13
C PHE A 58 12.71 -12.35 -1.51
N SER A 59 13.02 -12.59 -2.78
CA SER A 59 13.46 -13.88 -3.34
C SER A 59 12.58 -15.02 -2.82
N ASP A 60 13.18 -16.07 -2.24
CA ASP A 60 12.50 -17.29 -1.79
C ASP A 60 11.57 -17.08 -0.57
N SER A 61 11.53 -15.87 0.01
CA SER A 61 10.68 -15.58 1.17
C SER A 61 9.20 -15.38 0.80
N VAL A 62 8.89 -15.26 -0.50
CA VAL A 62 7.53 -15.07 -1.01
C VAL A 62 7.23 -16.12 -2.07
N ASP A 63 6.20 -16.93 -1.82
CA ASP A 63 5.71 -17.93 -2.77
C ASP A 63 4.76 -17.29 -3.79
N THR A 64 5.34 -16.68 -4.83
CA THR A 64 4.60 -15.97 -5.87
C THR A 64 3.79 -16.91 -6.78
N GLU A 65 4.22 -18.16 -6.94
CA GLU A 65 3.48 -19.19 -7.67
C GLU A 65 2.17 -19.55 -6.94
N LYS A 66 2.22 -19.71 -5.62
CA LYS A 66 1.02 -19.93 -4.82
C LYS A 66 0.06 -18.75 -4.89
N ILE A 67 0.55 -17.50 -4.78
CA ILE A 67 -0.29 -16.30 -4.91
C ILE A 67 -0.99 -16.27 -6.27
N LYS A 68 -0.25 -16.58 -7.34
CA LYS A 68 -0.82 -16.65 -8.70
C LYS A 68 -1.87 -17.74 -8.83
N SER A 69 -1.60 -18.93 -8.30
CA SER A 69 -2.53 -20.06 -8.31
C SER A 69 -3.82 -19.75 -7.54
N ASP A 70 -3.72 -19.18 -6.35
CA ASP A 70 -4.86 -18.80 -5.51
C ASP A 70 -5.73 -17.74 -6.22
N LEU A 71 -5.12 -16.75 -6.88
CA LEU A 71 -5.85 -15.74 -7.64
C LEU A 71 -6.50 -16.32 -8.91
N GLN A 72 -5.83 -17.24 -9.60
CA GLN A 72 -6.37 -17.91 -10.79
C GLN A 72 -7.53 -18.86 -10.44
N ALA A 73 -7.52 -19.47 -9.26
CA ALA A 73 -8.61 -20.30 -8.77
C ALA A 73 -9.92 -19.50 -8.63
N LEU A 74 -9.84 -18.19 -8.34
CA LEU A 74 -11.01 -17.30 -8.31
C LEU A 74 -11.65 -17.10 -9.70
N SER A 75 -10.93 -17.36 -10.79
CA SER A 75 -11.40 -17.26 -12.16
C SER A 75 -11.91 -18.59 -12.75
N ALA A 76 -11.52 -19.74 -12.17
CA ALA A 76 -11.62 -21.03 -12.85
C ALA A 76 -12.98 -21.75 -12.67
N ASP A 77 -13.78 -21.40 -11.68
CA ASP A 77 -14.91 -22.24 -11.23
C ASP A 77 -16.31 -21.81 -11.71
N LYS A 78 -16.44 -20.77 -12.53
CA LYS A 78 -17.73 -20.45 -13.17
C LYS A 78 -17.56 -20.08 -14.65
N PRO A 79 -18.25 -20.76 -15.58
CA PRO A 79 -18.22 -20.40 -17.01
C PRO A 79 -18.76 -18.99 -17.30
N GLU A 80 -19.38 -18.33 -16.32
CA GLU A 80 -19.84 -16.94 -16.37
C GLU A 80 -18.98 -15.96 -15.53
N SER A 81 -18.00 -16.43 -14.74
CA SER A 81 -17.12 -15.52 -14.00
C SER A 81 -16.04 -14.96 -14.91
N GLN A 82 -16.32 -13.79 -15.46
CA GLN A 82 -15.39 -12.96 -16.24
C GLN A 82 -14.27 -12.34 -15.37
N PHE A 83 -13.80 -13.01 -14.32
CA PHE A 83 -12.79 -12.43 -13.43
C PHE A 83 -11.42 -12.41 -14.11
N LYS A 84 -11.05 -11.25 -14.67
CA LYS A 84 -9.80 -11.06 -15.43
C LYS A 84 -8.70 -10.58 -14.49
N VAL A 85 -8.05 -11.54 -13.83
CA VAL A 85 -6.95 -11.29 -12.87
C VAL A 85 -5.85 -10.40 -13.46
N ASP A 86 -5.56 -10.53 -14.76
CA ASP A 86 -4.53 -9.73 -15.44
C ASP A 86 -4.87 -8.22 -15.54
N ASN A 87 -6.14 -7.86 -15.38
CA ASN A 87 -6.58 -6.47 -15.37
C ASN A 87 -6.39 -5.79 -14.01
N LEU A 88 -6.06 -6.55 -12.96
CA LEU A 88 -5.83 -6.01 -11.63
C LEU A 88 -4.60 -5.11 -11.61
N LYS A 89 -4.78 -3.93 -11.02
CA LYS A 89 -3.71 -2.95 -10.81
C LYS A 89 -3.50 -2.72 -9.32
N PHE A 90 -2.28 -2.95 -8.87
CA PHE A 90 -1.86 -2.82 -7.47
C PHE A 90 -1.10 -1.52 -7.29
N SER A 91 -1.41 -0.79 -6.21
CA SER A 91 -0.76 0.47 -5.87
C SER A 91 -0.31 0.46 -4.42
N LEU A 92 1.00 0.55 -4.17
CA LEU A 92 1.56 0.62 -2.82
C LEU A 92 1.43 2.05 -2.27
N LYS A 93 0.34 2.33 -1.55
CA LYS A 93 0.08 3.65 -0.97
C LYS A 93 1.04 3.99 0.17
N THR A 94 1.46 2.99 0.93
CA THR A 94 2.36 3.18 2.08
C THR A 94 3.10 1.89 2.40
N ALA A 95 4.41 2.03 2.64
CA ALA A 95 5.22 1.03 3.33
C ALA A 95 6.10 1.75 4.37
N TYR A 96 5.73 1.60 5.63
CA TYR A 96 6.40 2.24 6.77
C TYR A 96 6.77 1.19 7.80
N ILE A 97 8.04 1.19 8.20
CA ILE A 97 8.54 0.43 9.34
C ILE A 97 9.50 1.33 10.11
N TYR A 98 9.35 1.42 11.42
CA TYR A 98 10.28 2.12 12.28
C TYR A 98 10.59 1.29 13.51
N VAL A 99 11.88 1.05 13.75
CA VAL A 99 12.37 0.31 14.90
C VAL A 99 13.42 1.16 15.59
N LYS A 100 13.25 1.42 16.89
CA LYS A 100 14.26 2.07 17.74
C LYS A 100 14.14 1.55 19.16
N GLY A 101 15.12 0.78 19.62
CA GLY A 101 15.05 0.07 20.90
C GLY A 101 13.79 -0.80 20.98
N ASN A 102 12.92 -0.54 21.96
CA ASN A 102 11.66 -1.27 22.14
C ASN A 102 10.50 -0.72 21.29
N VAL A 103 10.68 0.41 20.62
CA VAL A 103 9.64 1.00 19.76
C VAL A 103 9.63 0.27 18.42
N LYS A 104 8.46 -0.28 18.06
CA LYS A 104 8.19 -0.91 16.77
C LYS A 104 6.90 -0.35 16.20
N GLU A 105 7.02 0.49 15.18
CA GLU A 105 5.90 1.05 14.45
C GLU A 105 5.90 0.54 13.02
N TYR A 106 4.72 0.29 12.47
CA TYR A 106 4.52 -0.09 11.09
C TYR A 106 3.22 0.49 10.56
N ALA A 107 3.21 0.68 9.25
CA ALA A 107 2.01 0.95 8.46
C ALA A 107 2.23 0.41 7.05
N PHE A 108 1.22 -0.24 6.50
CA PHE A 108 1.26 -0.80 5.16
C PHE A 108 -0.12 -0.64 4.51
N ALA A 109 -0.14 -0.13 3.28
CA ALA A 109 -1.37 0.02 2.51
C ALA A 109 -1.16 -0.31 1.04
N ILE A 110 -2.01 -1.19 0.53
CA ILE A 110 -2.14 -1.53 -0.89
C ILE A 110 -3.57 -1.24 -1.33
N ASP A 111 -3.70 -0.54 -2.45
CA ASP A 111 -4.95 -0.43 -3.19
C ASP A 111 -4.89 -1.36 -4.41
N VAL A 112 -6.00 -2.04 -4.66
CA VAL A 112 -6.24 -2.89 -5.83
C VAL A 112 -7.35 -2.22 -6.64
N ASP A 113 -7.02 -1.76 -7.83
CA ASP A 113 -7.95 -1.27 -8.83
C ASP A 113 -8.35 -2.44 -9.72
N PHE A 114 -9.66 -2.71 -9.76
CA PHE A 114 -10.20 -3.83 -10.51
C PHE A 114 -10.36 -3.49 -11.99
N GLY A 115 -10.55 -2.23 -12.38
CA GLY A 115 -10.94 -1.90 -13.76
C GLY A 115 -12.06 -2.83 -14.26
N ASP A 116 -11.82 -3.52 -15.38
CA ASP A 116 -12.74 -4.52 -15.96
C ASP A 116 -12.48 -5.95 -15.46
N ALA A 117 -11.78 -6.11 -14.33
CA ALA A 117 -11.47 -7.42 -13.74
C ALA A 117 -12.69 -8.04 -13.08
N VAL A 118 -13.64 -7.25 -12.57
CA VAL A 118 -14.85 -7.76 -11.93
C VAL A 118 -16.03 -7.61 -12.89
N PRO A 119 -16.85 -8.65 -13.13
CA PRO A 119 -18.05 -8.53 -13.94
C PRO A 119 -19.04 -7.55 -13.31
N ASP A 120 -19.69 -6.75 -14.15
CA ASP A 120 -20.77 -5.86 -13.71
C ASP A 120 -21.93 -6.71 -13.16
N LEU A 121 -22.28 -6.48 -11.90
CA LEU A 121 -23.38 -7.19 -11.24
C LEU A 121 -24.75 -6.55 -11.57
N GLY A 122 -24.78 -5.48 -12.37
CA GLY A 122 -25.99 -4.79 -12.86
C GLY A 122 -26.61 -3.81 -11.87
N PHE A 123 -26.21 -3.86 -10.59
CA PHE A 123 -26.66 -2.92 -9.54
C PHE A 123 -25.50 -2.39 -8.67
N VAL A 124 -24.33 -3.05 -8.69
CA VAL A 124 -23.13 -2.66 -7.95
C VAL A 124 -21.90 -2.98 -8.80
N THR A 125 -21.01 -2.00 -8.94
CA THR A 125 -19.68 -2.16 -9.54
C THR A 125 -18.62 -2.06 -8.45
N ILE A 126 -17.71 -3.03 -8.39
CA ILE A 126 -16.58 -3.00 -7.46
C ILE A 126 -15.39 -2.41 -8.21
N GLU A 127 -15.10 -1.13 -7.96
CA GLU A 127 -14.01 -0.44 -8.65
C GLU A 127 -12.65 -0.66 -7.98
N LYS A 128 -12.61 -0.59 -6.63
CA LYS A 128 -11.36 -0.65 -5.86
C LYS A 128 -11.52 -1.37 -4.54
N LEU A 129 -10.48 -2.09 -4.13
CA LEU A 129 -10.32 -2.66 -2.80
C LEU A 129 -9.06 -2.08 -2.16
N ALA A 130 -9.17 -1.61 -0.93
CA ALA A 130 -8.04 -1.06 -0.18
C ALA A 130 -7.75 -1.92 1.04
N PHE A 131 -6.53 -2.42 1.14
CA PHE A 131 -6.05 -3.17 2.30
C PHE A 131 -5.04 -2.34 3.08
N LYS A 132 -5.30 -2.11 4.37
CA LYS A 132 -4.51 -1.21 5.22
C LYS A 132 -4.31 -1.85 6.60
N ILE A 133 -3.06 -1.91 7.06
CA ILE A 133 -2.67 -2.38 8.39
C ILE A 133 -1.70 -1.39 9.02
N TRP A 134 -1.88 -1.04 10.29
CA TRP A 134 -1.00 -0.09 10.98
C TRP A 134 -1.07 -0.24 12.49
N ASN A 135 0.00 0.17 13.18
CA ASN A 135 0.00 0.38 14.64
C ASN A 135 0.60 1.75 15.05
N THR A 136 1.10 2.53 14.08
CA THR A 136 1.65 3.86 14.35
C THR A 136 0.55 4.87 14.69
N LYS A 137 0.92 5.90 15.47
CA LYS A 137 0.07 7.08 15.75
C LYS A 137 0.54 8.33 15.00
N LYS A 138 1.54 8.21 14.12
CA LYS A 138 2.11 9.36 13.40
C LYS A 138 1.12 9.85 12.35
N ASN A 139 0.56 11.04 12.57
CA ASN A 139 -0.42 11.66 11.68
C ASN A 139 0.01 11.72 10.21
N VAL A 140 1.29 11.97 9.93
CA VAL A 140 1.81 12.01 8.55
C VAL A 140 1.70 10.64 7.87
N VAL A 141 2.01 9.56 8.59
CA VAL A 141 1.88 8.18 8.07
C VAL A 141 0.41 7.78 7.97
N LEU A 142 -0.42 8.13 8.95
CA LEU A 142 -1.86 7.86 8.93
C LEU A 142 -2.58 8.57 7.77
N LYS A 143 -2.14 9.79 7.42
CA LYS A 143 -2.63 10.49 6.22
C LYS A 143 -2.29 9.75 4.93
N GLN A 144 -1.11 9.13 4.83
CA GLN A 144 -0.71 8.36 3.64
C GLN A 144 -1.51 7.07 3.48
N LEU A 145 -1.96 6.47 4.59
CA LEU A 145 -2.92 5.38 4.53
C LEU A 145 -4.27 5.84 3.95
N ASN A 146 -4.50 7.14 3.73
CA ASN A 146 -5.78 7.71 3.31
C ASN A 146 -6.94 7.10 4.12
N LEU A 147 -6.71 6.95 5.43
CA LEU A 147 -7.72 6.48 6.37
C LEU A 147 -8.66 7.63 6.64
N ASP A 148 -9.64 7.79 5.79
CA ASP A 148 -10.88 8.39 6.28
C ASP A 148 -11.46 7.40 7.29
N THR A 149 -11.44 7.77 8.57
CA THR A 149 -12.12 6.97 9.59
C THR A 149 -13.60 6.90 9.24
N ILE A 150 -14.28 5.85 9.71
CA ILE A 150 -15.73 5.74 9.53
C ILE A 150 -16.41 7.01 10.05
N GLU A 151 -15.95 7.57 11.18
CA GLU A 151 -16.49 8.83 11.68
C GLU A 151 -16.25 10.01 10.73
N ASN A 152 -15.09 10.10 10.08
CA ASN A 152 -14.81 11.15 9.10
C ASN A 152 -15.69 11.01 7.85
N LEU A 153 -15.91 9.78 7.35
CA LEU A 153 -16.82 9.53 6.23
C LEU A 153 -18.25 9.91 6.60
N VAL A 154 -18.72 9.49 7.77
CA VAL A 154 -20.05 9.88 8.28
C VAL A 154 -20.15 11.39 8.46
N SER A 155 -19.10 12.04 8.95
CA SER A 155 -19.07 13.51 9.11
C SER A 155 -19.13 14.24 7.77
N LYS A 156 -18.53 13.69 6.72
CA LYS A 156 -18.63 14.23 5.34
C LYS A 156 -20.05 14.11 4.78
N LEU A 157 -20.81 13.07 5.15
CA LEU A 157 -22.24 12.97 4.79
C LEU A 157 -23.09 14.01 5.50
N ASN A 158 -22.65 14.48 6.67
CA ASN A 158 -23.33 15.54 7.44
C ASN A 158 -22.85 16.95 7.08
N ALA A 159 -21.93 17.09 6.11
CA ALA A 159 -21.49 18.40 5.65
C ALA A 159 -22.66 19.11 4.92
N PRO A 160 -22.96 20.38 5.23
CA PRO A 160 -24.05 21.10 4.58
C PRO A 160 -23.82 21.14 3.07
N GLU A 161 -24.89 20.91 2.29
CA GLU A 161 -24.85 21.00 0.82
C GLU A 161 -24.15 22.30 0.41
N LYS A 162 -23.07 22.18 -0.37
CA LYS A 162 -22.50 23.35 -1.05
C LYS A 162 -23.62 23.92 -1.91
N GLN A 163 -24.12 25.09 -1.53
CA GLN A 163 -25.02 25.85 -2.39
C GLN A 163 -24.33 26.03 -3.73
N LEU A 164 -24.92 25.45 -4.77
CA LEU A 164 -24.56 25.75 -6.15
C LEU A 164 -24.73 27.26 -6.30
N VAL A 165 -23.61 27.98 -6.41
CA VAL A 165 -23.61 29.40 -6.72
C VAL A 165 -24.34 29.55 -8.05
N LYS A 166 -25.59 30.02 -8.01
CA LYS A 166 -26.24 30.60 -9.18
C LYS A 166 -25.49 31.88 -9.48
N GLY A 167 -24.52 31.78 -10.40
CA GLY A 167 -23.87 32.93 -11.00
C GLY A 167 -24.70 33.40 -12.19
N GLU A 168 -25.21 34.62 -12.06
CA GLU A 168 -26.00 35.41 -12.99
C GLU A 168 -25.25 35.80 -14.26
#